data_AF-A0ABD5BJ57-F1
#
_entry.id   AF-A0ABD5BJ57-F1
#
_cell.length_a   1.000
_cell.length_b   1.000
_cell.length_c   1.000
_cell.angle_alpha   90.00
_cell.angle_beta   90.00
_cell.angle_gamma   90.00
#
_symmetry.space_group_name_H-M   'P 1'
#
loop_
_entity.id
_entity.type
_entity.pdbx_description
1 polymer ?
#
loop_
_entity_poly.entity_id
_entity_poly.type
_entity_poly.pdbx_seq_one_letter_code
_entity_poly.pdbx_strand_id
1 'polypeptide(L)'
;MIDFNAEIVSGISIGNVVINENISSYINEIYSGFSVEVKSYFLPDGEEKKSYKIDNTLTIATDKDGVIFSLGCNERYKGGYKGIIFTGMKVMDVIKLTKTQKLYNGSIIINDDFGISLILPPPYDEIADTIKHIPEDIEINEFFVSDFSFWR
;
A
#
# COMPACT_ATOMS: atom_id res chain seq x y z
N MET A 1 5.14 13.08 12.34
CA MET A 1 3.77 13.56 12.12
C MET A 1 3.24 12.87 10.89
N ILE A 2 2.12 12.16 11.03
CA ILE A 2 1.42 11.48 9.97
C ILE A 2 0.89 12.53 8.99
N ASP A 3 1.22 12.37 7.71
CA ASP A 3 0.87 13.33 6.67
C ASP A 3 0.39 12.62 5.41
N PHE A 4 -0.88 12.78 5.05
CA PHE A 4 -1.46 12.16 3.86
C PHE A 4 -0.98 12.75 2.53
N ASN A 5 -0.10 13.76 2.56
CA ASN A 5 0.55 14.35 1.40
C ASN A 5 2.03 13.93 1.27
N ALA A 6 2.58 13.22 2.26
CA ALA A 6 3.98 12.83 2.25
C ALA A 6 4.29 11.87 1.09
N GLU A 7 5.50 11.95 0.55
CA GLU A 7 5.93 11.05 -0.51
C GLU A 7 5.84 9.57 -0.07
N ILE A 8 5.42 8.72 -1.00
CA ILE A 8 5.48 7.27 -0.82
C ILE A 8 6.89 6.81 -1.15
N VAL A 9 7.58 6.28 -0.14
CA VAL A 9 8.96 5.81 -0.27
C VAL A 9 8.96 4.29 -0.32
N SER A 10 9.32 3.73 -1.48
CA SER A 10 9.33 2.29 -1.73
C SER A 10 10.13 1.54 -0.67
N GLY A 11 9.54 0.49 -0.12
CA GLY A 11 10.10 -0.39 0.92
C GLY A 11 10.32 0.28 2.27
N ILE A 12 9.91 1.54 2.45
CA ILE A 12 10.28 2.36 3.61
C ILE A 12 9.06 2.96 4.28
N SER A 13 8.26 3.79 3.59
CA SER A 13 7.23 4.57 4.28
C SER A 13 6.06 5.05 3.43
N ILE A 14 4.92 5.22 4.10
CA ILE A 14 3.75 5.98 3.65
C ILE A 14 3.32 6.90 4.80
N GLY A 15 3.03 8.16 4.51
CA GLY A 15 2.49 9.09 5.48
C GLY A 15 3.44 9.40 6.63
N ASN A 16 4.76 9.36 6.40
CA ASN A 16 5.81 9.42 7.43
C ASN A 16 5.75 8.30 8.49
N VAL A 17 5.02 7.22 8.23
CA VAL A 17 5.07 5.98 9.01
C VAL A 17 6.06 5.03 8.35
N VAL A 18 6.98 4.47 9.12
CA VAL A 18 8.12 3.69 8.60
C VAL A 18 7.94 2.19 8.90
N ILE A 19 8.21 1.37 7.90
CA ILE A 19 8.27 -0.09 8.01
C ILE A 19 9.41 -0.50 8.97
N ASN A 20 9.21 -1.59 9.72
CA ASN A 20 10.09 -2.11 10.79
C ASN A 20 10.17 -1.26 12.05
N GLU A 21 9.49 -0.12 12.12
CA GLU A 21 9.28 0.58 13.39
C GLU A 21 8.11 -0.03 14.17
N ASN A 22 8.03 0.31 15.45
CA ASN A 22 6.91 -0.11 16.29
C ASN A 22 5.77 0.92 16.22
N ILE A 23 4.54 0.45 16.14
CA ILE A 23 3.33 1.29 16.11
C ILE A 23 3.20 2.19 17.36
N SER A 24 3.77 1.81 18.49
CA SER A 24 3.79 2.64 19.70
C SER A 24 4.42 4.01 19.48
N SER A 25 5.36 4.15 18.54
CA SER A 25 5.95 5.44 18.16
C SER A 25 4.92 6.43 17.58
N TYR A 26 3.80 5.92 17.05
CA TYR A 26 2.78 6.70 16.36
C TYR A 26 1.45 6.77 17.11
N ILE A 27 1.24 5.90 18.11
CA ILE A 27 -0.09 5.62 18.68
C ILE A 27 -0.74 6.85 19.32
N ASN A 28 0.04 7.68 20.01
CA ASN A 28 -0.47 8.90 20.65
C ASN A 28 -0.96 9.90 19.60
N GLU A 29 -0.20 10.06 18.52
CA GLU A 29 -0.58 10.93 17.43
C GLU A 29 -1.84 10.40 16.72
N ILE A 30 -1.83 9.12 16.37
CA ILE A 30 -2.94 8.43 15.69
C ILE A 30 -4.27 8.63 16.45
N TYR A 31 -4.31 8.34 17.74
CA TYR A 31 -5.56 8.44 18.52
C TYR A 31 -5.94 9.86 18.94
N SER A 32 -5.02 10.81 18.88
CA SER A 32 -5.32 12.22 19.21
C SER A 32 -5.79 13.03 17.99
N GLY A 33 -5.34 12.66 16.79
CA GLY A 33 -5.56 13.43 15.57
C GLY A 33 -6.55 12.83 14.57
N PHE A 34 -6.86 11.53 14.69
CA PHE A 34 -7.54 10.80 13.62
C PHE A 34 -8.62 9.85 14.12
N SER A 35 -9.54 9.48 13.24
CA SER A 35 -10.44 8.34 13.41
C SER A 35 -9.69 7.04 13.12
N VAL A 36 -9.84 6.03 13.96
CA VAL A 36 -9.07 4.79 13.89
C VAL A 36 -9.98 3.58 14.01
N GLU A 37 -9.98 2.74 12.98
CA GLU A 37 -10.57 1.41 13.00
C GLU A 37 -9.47 0.37 13.17
N VAL A 38 -9.60 -0.52 14.15
CA VAL A 38 -8.62 -1.59 14.40
C VAL A 38 -9.26 -2.95 14.14
N LYS A 39 -8.56 -3.79 13.37
CA LYS A 39 -8.97 -5.18 13.12
C LYS A 39 -7.81 -6.13 13.37
N SER A 40 -8.07 -7.19 14.13
CA SER A 40 -7.20 -8.37 14.18
C SER A 40 -7.60 -9.34 13.07
N TYR A 41 -6.62 -10.00 12.48
CA TYR A 41 -6.80 -11.08 11.52
C TYR A 41 -5.68 -12.10 11.67
N PHE A 42 -5.89 -13.29 11.13
CA PHE A 42 -4.92 -14.38 11.19
C PHE A 42 -4.41 -14.69 9.79
N LEU A 43 -3.08 -14.85 9.67
CA LEU A 43 -2.47 -15.41 8.49
C LEU A 43 -2.74 -16.92 8.40
N PRO A 44 -2.55 -17.56 7.22
CA PRO A 44 -2.76 -19.00 7.05
C PRO A 44 -1.92 -19.89 7.98
N ASP A 45 -0.78 -19.39 8.46
CA ASP A 45 0.09 -20.05 9.44
C ASP A 45 -0.39 -19.91 10.90
N GLY A 46 -1.48 -19.17 11.12
CA GLY A 46 -2.07 -18.91 12.43
C GLY A 46 -1.49 -17.70 13.16
N GLU A 47 -0.56 -16.95 12.57
CA GLU A 47 -0.05 -15.73 13.20
C GLU A 47 -1.12 -14.62 13.23
N GLU A 48 -1.39 -14.08 14.43
CA GLU A 48 -2.23 -12.89 14.58
C GLU A 48 -1.49 -11.65 14.09
N LYS A 49 -2.15 -10.89 13.21
CA LYS A 49 -1.75 -9.57 12.77
C LYS A 49 -2.84 -8.55 13.10
N LYS A 50 -2.46 -7.29 13.18
CA LYS A 50 -3.38 -6.16 13.38
C LYS A 50 -3.31 -5.20 12.22
N SER A 51 -4.44 -4.58 11.90
CA SER A 51 -4.52 -3.47 10.96
C SER A 51 -5.16 -2.27 11.64
N TYR A 52 -4.58 -1.09 11.44
CA TYR A 52 -5.05 0.20 11.91
C TYR A 52 -5.41 1.03 10.68
N LYS A 53 -6.69 1.27 10.47
CA LYS A 53 -7.20 2.11 9.38
C LYS A 53 -7.45 3.51 9.91
N ILE A 54 -6.63 4.46 9.47
CA ILE A 54 -6.59 5.86 9.92
C ILE A 54 -7.34 6.71 8.90
N ASP A 55 -8.41 7.38 9.34
CA ASP A 55 -9.28 8.25 8.55
C ASP A 55 -9.74 7.63 7.22
N ASN A 56 -9.90 6.30 7.21
CA ASN A 56 -10.23 5.54 6.01
C ASN A 56 -9.30 5.85 4.82
N THR A 57 -8.04 6.23 5.09
CA THR A 57 -7.07 6.75 4.10
C THR A 57 -5.73 6.01 4.14
N LEU A 58 -5.18 5.82 5.34
CA LEU A 58 -3.92 5.10 5.58
C LEU A 58 -4.22 3.81 6.38
N THR A 59 -3.62 2.71 5.97
CA THR A 59 -3.66 1.42 6.69
C THR A 59 -2.27 1.10 7.19
N ILE A 60 -2.13 0.81 8.47
CA ILE A 60 -0.89 0.31 9.07
C ILE A 60 -1.12 -1.13 9.52
N ALA A 61 -0.34 -2.07 9.01
CA ALA A 61 -0.39 -3.47 9.43
C ALA A 61 0.80 -3.83 10.30
N THR A 62 0.53 -4.47 11.44
CA THR A 62 1.55 -4.85 12.43
C THR A 62 1.47 -6.30 12.80
N ASP A 63 2.60 -6.88 13.20
CA ASP A 63 2.60 -8.15 13.90
C ASP A 63 2.06 -8.01 15.33
N LYS A 64 2.06 -9.13 16.07
CA LYS A 64 1.62 -9.20 17.47
C LYS A 64 2.44 -8.32 18.42
N ASP A 65 3.70 -8.05 18.09
CA ASP A 65 4.62 -7.26 18.90
C ASP A 65 4.55 -5.76 18.50
N GLY A 66 3.73 -5.43 17.50
CA GLY A 66 3.48 -4.08 17.03
C GLY A 66 4.49 -3.59 16.00
N VAL A 67 5.33 -4.47 15.46
CA VAL A 67 6.27 -4.13 14.37
C VAL A 67 5.47 -3.97 13.08
N ILE A 68 5.64 -2.81 12.45
CA ILE A 68 4.97 -2.47 11.21
C ILE A 68 5.64 -3.22 10.06
N PHE A 69 4.90 -4.09 9.38
CA PHE A 69 5.43 -4.86 8.25
C PHE A 69 4.82 -4.44 6.90
N SER A 70 3.71 -3.72 6.91
CA SER A 70 3.05 -3.24 5.69
C SER A 70 2.25 -1.97 5.95
N LEU A 71 2.24 -1.10 4.95
CA LEU A 71 1.53 0.18 4.91
C LEU A 71 0.72 0.22 3.62
N GLY A 72 -0.52 0.68 3.70
CA GLY A 72 -1.38 0.84 2.52
C GLY A 72 -2.05 2.20 2.49
N CYS A 73 -2.35 2.73 1.32
CA CYS A 73 -3.13 3.96 1.17
C CYS A 73 -4.08 3.87 0.00
N ASN A 74 -5.13 4.70 0.00
CA ASN A 74 -6.12 4.75 -1.07
C ASN A 74 -6.21 6.11 -1.79
N GLU A 75 -7.26 6.34 -2.59
CA GLU A 75 -7.48 7.56 -3.39
C GLU A 75 -7.62 8.86 -2.59
N ARG A 76 -7.81 8.75 -1.27
CA ARG A 76 -7.84 9.90 -0.36
C ARG A 76 -6.44 10.41 -0.02
N TYR A 77 -5.43 9.55 -0.12
CA TYR A 77 -4.03 9.92 0.06
C TYR A 77 -3.55 10.74 -1.14
N LYS A 78 -2.81 11.82 -0.89
CA LYS A 78 -2.40 12.81 -1.90
C LYS A 78 -0.92 12.80 -2.21
N GLY A 79 -0.12 12.18 -1.36
CA GLY A 79 1.28 11.91 -1.68
C GLY A 79 1.39 10.87 -2.79
N GLY A 80 2.44 11.01 -3.62
CA GLY A 80 2.72 10.09 -4.72
C GLY A 80 4.04 9.36 -4.51
N TYR A 81 4.24 8.29 -5.27
CA TYR A 81 5.53 7.64 -5.43
C TYR A 81 6.38 8.42 -6.44
N LYS A 82 7.57 8.86 -6.01
CA LYS A 82 8.51 9.67 -6.82
C LYS A 82 7.90 10.95 -7.41
N GLY A 83 6.80 11.42 -6.82
CA GLY A 83 6.01 12.55 -7.33
C GLY A 83 5.39 12.34 -8.72
N ILE A 84 5.33 11.10 -9.23
CA ILE A 84 4.87 10.80 -10.59
C ILE A 84 3.72 9.79 -10.65
N ILE A 85 3.61 8.90 -9.66
CA ILE A 85 2.56 7.89 -9.60
C ILE A 85 1.71 8.14 -8.35
N PHE A 86 0.41 8.28 -8.54
CA PHE A 86 -0.57 8.63 -7.49
C PHE A 86 -1.75 7.66 -7.52
N THR A 87 -2.42 7.48 -6.39
CA THR A 87 -3.69 6.74 -6.34
C THR A 87 -4.74 7.45 -7.19
N GLY A 88 -5.67 6.69 -7.78
CA GLY A 88 -6.66 7.18 -8.74
C GLY A 88 -6.15 7.30 -10.17
N MET A 89 -4.90 6.93 -10.45
CA MET A 89 -4.38 6.91 -11.82
C MET A 89 -4.92 5.72 -12.60
N LYS A 90 -5.22 5.96 -13.88
CA LYS A 90 -5.58 4.90 -14.82
C LYS A 90 -4.37 4.02 -15.13
N VAL A 91 -4.62 2.74 -15.37
CA VAL A 91 -3.60 1.76 -15.78
C VAL A 91 -2.80 2.26 -16.98
N MET A 92 -3.45 2.84 -18.00
CA MET A 92 -2.74 3.38 -19.17
C MET A 92 -1.74 4.47 -18.78
N ASP A 93 -2.08 5.36 -17.85
CA ASP A 93 -1.20 6.46 -17.47
C ASP A 93 -0.01 5.95 -16.64
N VAL A 94 -0.23 4.95 -15.78
CA VAL A 94 0.86 4.24 -15.10
C VAL A 94 1.80 3.59 -16.11
N ILE A 95 1.29 2.91 -17.14
CA ILE A 95 2.09 2.28 -18.21
C ILE A 95 2.96 3.32 -18.92
N LYS A 96 2.40 4.48 -19.29
CA LYS A 96 3.13 5.55 -19.99
C LYS A 96 4.28 6.14 -19.16
N LEU A 97 4.13 6.15 -17.83
CA LEU A 97 5.09 6.76 -16.90
C LEU A 97 6.15 5.78 -16.40
N THR A 98 6.05 4.50 -16.74
CA THR A 98 6.92 3.44 -16.19
C THR A 98 7.59 2.64 -17.31
N LYS A 99 8.77 2.09 -17.03
CA LYS A 99 9.58 1.35 -18.01
C LYS A 99 9.17 -0.11 -18.11
N THR A 100 8.86 -0.73 -16.98
CA THR A 100 8.41 -2.13 -16.89
C THR A 100 7.19 -2.22 -16.00
N GLN A 101 6.28 -3.14 -16.32
CA GLN A 101 5.11 -3.47 -15.52
C GLN A 101 4.96 -4.99 -15.50
N LYS A 102 4.85 -5.57 -14.31
CA LYS A 102 4.64 -7.01 -14.11
C LYS A 102 3.44 -7.22 -13.20
N LEU A 103 2.70 -8.30 -13.43
CA LEU A 103 1.63 -8.69 -12.52
C LEU A 103 2.16 -9.74 -11.54
N TYR A 104 1.93 -9.49 -10.25
CA TYR A 104 2.25 -10.42 -9.18
C TYR A 104 1.17 -10.32 -8.10
N ASN A 105 0.55 -11.45 -7.76
CA ASN A 105 -0.42 -11.57 -6.66
C ASN A 105 -1.46 -10.43 -6.64
N GLY A 106 -2.13 -10.20 -7.78
CA GLY A 106 -3.15 -9.16 -7.92
C GLY A 106 -2.63 -7.71 -7.89
N SER A 107 -1.32 -7.51 -8.06
CA SER A 107 -0.68 -6.20 -8.04
C SER A 107 0.14 -5.95 -9.31
N ILE A 108 0.25 -4.67 -9.70
CA ILE A 108 1.22 -4.21 -10.67
C ILE A 108 2.52 -3.82 -9.95
N ILE A 109 3.62 -4.46 -10.35
CA ILE A 109 4.99 -4.09 -9.99
C ILE A 109 5.58 -3.27 -11.12
N ILE A 110 5.94 -2.02 -10.81
CA ILE A 110 6.47 -1.07 -11.79
C ILE A 110 7.98 -0.94 -11.66
N ASN A 111 8.69 -0.81 -12.79
CA ASN A 111 10.14 -0.60 -12.83
C ASN A 111 10.96 -1.66 -12.06
N ASP A 112 10.42 -2.87 -11.90
CA ASP A 112 10.99 -3.93 -11.07
C ASP A 112 11.22 -3.53 -9.59
N ASP A 113 10.46 -2.53 -9.11
CA ASP A 113 10.51 -2.05 -7.73
C ASP A 113 9.48 -2.78 -6.87
N PHE A 114 9.96 -3.77 -6.12
CA PHE A 114 9.14 -4.60 -5.24
C PHE A 114 8.83 -3.95 -3.88
N GLY A 115 9.37 -2.75 -3.58
CA GLY A 115 9.05 -2.09 -2.32
C GLY A 115 7.73 -1.32 -2.36
N ILE A 116 7.07 -1.26 -3.52
CA ILE A 116 5.74 -0.71 -3.71
C ILE A 116 4.90 -1.63 -4.61
N SER A 117 3.63 -1.83 -4.25
CA SER A 117 2.66 -2.54 -5.07
C SER A 117 1.45 -1.67 -5.38
N LEU A 118 1.02 -1.69 -6.63
CA LEU A 118 -0.18 -1.02 -7.13
C LEU A 118 -1.29 -2.07 -7.22
N ILE A 119 -2.26 -2.03 -6.32
CA ILE A 119 -3.26 -3.08 -6.20
C ILE A 119 -4.30 -2.96 -7.31
N LEU A 120 -4.53 -4.06 -8.02
CA LEU A 120 -5.59 -4.12 -9.02
C LEU A 120 -6.95 -4.21 -8.31
N PRO A 121 -7.98 -3.49 -8.80
CA PRO A 121 -9.31 -3.70 -8.30
C PRO A 121 -9.88 -5.04 -8.81
N PRO A 122 -10.77 -5.69 -8.05
CA PRO A 122 -11.52 -6.82 -8.53
C PRO A 122 -12.30 -6.50 -9.82
N PRO A 123 -12.39 -7.45 -10.77
CA PRO A 123 -11.90 -8.84 -10.69
C PRO A 123 -10.44 -9.02 -11.19
N TYR A 124 -9.75 -7.93 -11.58
CA TYR A 124 -8.49 -8.01 -12.31
C TYR A 124 -7.31 -8.48 -11.44
N ASP A 125 -7.43 -8.35 -10.13
CA ASP A 125 -6.50 -8.91 -9.16
C ASP A 125 -6.40 -10.44 -9.23
N GLU A 126 -7.46 -11.11 -9.66
CA GLU A 126 -7.51 -12.58 -9.75
C GLU A 126 -7.36 -13.12 -11.18
N ILE A 127 -7.92 -12.42 -12.18
CA ILE A 127 -8.09 -12.98 -13.53
C ILE A 127 -7.04 -12.51 -14.55
N ALA A 128 -6.26 -11.48 -14.24
CA ALA A 128 -5.34 -10.89 -15.20
C ALA A 128 -3.97 -11.57 -15.17
N ASP A 129 -3.62 -12.30 -16.24
CA ASP A 129 -2.28 -12.89 -16.39
C ASP A 129 -1.22 -11.87 -16.88
N THR A 130 -1.65 -10.84 -17.63
CA THR A 130 -0.75 -9.81 -18.15
C THR A 130 -1.41 -8.44 -18.09
N ILE A 131 -0.61 -7.38 -18.03
CA ILE A 131 -1.15 -6.01 -17.99
C ILE A 131 -2.01 -5.65 -19.21
N LYS A 132 -1.81 -6.35 -20.34
CA LYS A 132 -2.62 -6.18 -21.56
C LYS A 132 -4.05 -6.70 -21.42
N HIS A 133 -4.33 -7.54 -20.44
CA HIS A 133 -5.67 -8.05 -20.15
C HIS A 133 -6.50 -7.06 -19.31
N ILE A 134 -5.87 -6.00 -18.81
CA ILE A 134 -6.51 -5.02 -17.95
C ILE A 134 -6.98 -3.85 -18.83
N PRO A 135 -8.26 -3.47 -18.76
CA PRO A 135 -8.74 -2.31 -19.49
C PRO A 135 -7.96 -1.04 -19.08
N GLU A 136 -7.67 -0.23 -20.08
CA GLU A 136 -6.78 0.93 -19.97
C GLU A 136 -7.31 2.03 -19.03
N ASP A 137 -8.63 2.06 -18.84
CA ASP A 137 -9.36 3.04 -18.04
C ASP A 137 -9.59 2.62 -16.58
N ILE A 138 -9.20 1.40 -16.20
CA ILE A 138 -9.23 0.97 -14.80
C ILE A 138 -8.34 1.86 -13.95
N GLU A 139 -8.87 2.33 -12.83
CA GLU A 139 -8.16 3.15 -11.86
C GLU A 139 -7.48 2.27 -10.80
N ILE A 140 -6.23 2.59 -10.51
CA ILE A 140 -5.49 2.00 -9.39
C ILE A 140 -5.70 2.90 -8.18
N ASN A 141 -6.60 2.50 -7.28
CA ASN A 141 -6.96 3.30 -6.12
C ASN A 141 -6.16 2.98 -4.87
N GLU A 142 -5.52 1.81 -4.79
CA GLU A 142 -4.84 1.36 -3.58
C GLU A 142 -3.38 1.01 -3.85
N PHE A 143 -2.48 1.54 -3.03
CA PHE A 143 -1.05 1.22 -3.05
C PHE A 143 -0.64 0.61 -1.72
N PHE A 144 0.38 -0.26 -1.74
CA PHE A 144 1.02 -0.77 -0.55
C PHE A 144 2.55 -0.64 -0.61
N VAL A 145 3.16 -0.47 0.56
CA VAL A 145 4.60 -0.55 0.81
C VAL A 145 4.83 -1.60 1.89
N SER A 146 5.73 -2.54 1.67
CA SER A 146 6.00 -3.65 2.60
C SER A 146 7.50 -3.94 2.74
N ASP A 147 7.87 -4.71 3.76
CA ASP A 147 9.23 -5.15 4.08
C ASP A 147 9.80 -6.24 3.13
N PHE A 148 9.19 -6.40 1.95
CA PHE A 148 9.46 -7.45 0.96
C PHE A 148 9.15 -8.89 1.41
N SER A 149 8.67 -9.13 2.64
CA SER A 149 8.30 -10.48 3.09
C SER A 149 7.23 -11.12 2.20
N PHE A 150 6.34 -10.29 1.63
CA PHE A 150 5.27 -10.71 0.71
C PHE A 150 5.77 -11.35 -0.60
N TRP A 151 7.02 -11.09 -0.99
CA TRP A 151 7.59 -11.57 -2.27
C TRP A 151 8.48 -12.80 -2.14
N ARG A 152 8.72 -13.27 -0.92
CA ARG A 152 9.60 -14.41 -0.65
C ARG A 152 8.90 -15.75 -0.77
#